data_AF-A0A3B9BK21-F1
#
_entry.id   AF-A0A3B9BK21-F1
#
_cell.length_a   1.000
_cell.length_b   1.000
_cell.length_c   1.000
_cell.angle_alpha   90.00
_cell.angle_beta   90.00
_cell.angle_gamma   90.00
#
_symmetry.space_group_name_H-M   'P 1'
#
loop_
_entity.id
_entity.type
_entity.pdbx_description
1 polymer ?
#
loop_
_entity_poly.entity_id
_entity_poly.type
_entity_poly.pdbx_seq_one_letter_code
_entity_poly.pdbx_strand_id
1 'polypeptide(L)'
;MTALASRYDFVLLFDVANGNPNGDPDAGNLPRIDPETNHGITTDVCLKRKIRNYVEFAHDGDPGRAIYVQEGAILNDKHRDAYRALRPDDAKVEKDAKLNPHNDEEAVKLRDFMCANFFDVRTFGAVMST
;
A
#
# COMPACT_ATOMS: atom_id res chain seq x y z
N MET A 1 -8.12 15.88 6.16
CA MET A 1 -7.15 15.39 7.16
C MET A 1 -6.06 16.43 7.31
N THR A 2 -5.68 16.78 8.53
CA THR A 2 -4.58 17.72 8.77
C THR A 2 -3.25 16.98 8.59
N ALA A 3 -2.34 17.52 7.79
CA ALA A 3 -1.00 16.96 7.62
C ALA A 3 -0.22 17.04 8.95
N LEU A 4 0.71 16.11 9.15
CA LEU A 4 1.62 16.17 10.29
C LEU A 4 2.49 17.43 10.19
N ALA A 5 2.56 18.20 11.28
CA ALA A 5 3.36 19.43 11.34
C ALA A 5 4.83 19.19 11.71
N SER A 6 5.20 17.94 12.04
CA SER A 6 6.54 17.57 12.48
C SER A 6 6.99 16.28 11.81
N ARG A 7 8.30 16.18 11.58
CA ARG A 7 8.95 14.93 11.21
C ARG A 7 9.12 14.05 12.45
N TYR A 8 8.88 12.76 12.30
CA TYR A 8 9.07 11.77 13.33
C TYR A 8 10.10 10.75 12.86
N ASP A 9 11.09 10.49 13.70
CA ASP A 9 12.02 9.37 13.53
C ASP A 9 11.80 8.40 14.70
N PHE A 10 11.92 7.10 14.46
CA PHE A 10 11.69 6.08 15.49
C PHE A 10 12.61 4.88 15.29
N VAL A 11 12.93 4.21 16.40
CA VAL A 11 13.64 2.93 16.41
C VAL A 11 12.66 1.86 16.91
N LEU A 12 12.41 0.85 16.09
CA LEU A 12 11.60 -0.30 16.44
C LEU A 12 12.53 -1.46 16.79
N LEU A 13 12.49 -1.91 18.05
CA LEU A 13 13.16 -3.13 18.48
C LEU A 13 12.12 -4.25 18.58
N PHE A 14 12.41 -5.39 17.98
CA PHE A 14 11.62 -6.61 18.10
C PHE A 14 12.55 -7.82 18.09
N ASP A 15 12.10 -8.93 18.67
CA ASP A 15 12.81 -10.20 18.66
C ASP A 15 11.97 -11.31 18.02
N VAL A 16 12.61 -12.47 17.83
CA VAL A 16 11.97 -13.68 17.36
C VAL A 16 12.60 -14.86 18.09
N ALA A 17 11.77 -15.74 18.63
CA ALA A 17 12.21 -16.97 19.27
C ALA A 17 11.75 -18.17 18.44
N ASN A 18 12.68 -19.06 18.07
CA ASN A 18 12.40 -20.29 17.33
C ASN A 18 11.54 -20.08 16.06
N GLY A 19 11.80 -19.01 15.31
CA GLY A 19 11.01 -18.63 14.15
C GLY A 19 11.83 -18.00 13.04
N ASN A 20 11.19 -17.81 11.89
CA ASN A 20 11.76 -17.12 10.74
C ASN A 20 11.04 -15.78 10.52
N PRO A 21 11.67 -14.63 10.82
CA PRO A 21 11.01 -13.33 10.75
C PRO A 21 10.79 -12.85 9.30
N ASN A 22 11.70 -13.23 8.40
CA ASN A 22 11.65 -12.89 6.98
C ASN A 22 12.47 -13.91 6.18
N GLY A 23 11.77 -14.83 5.50
CA GLY A 23 12.39 -15.80 4.62
C GLY A 23 12.92 -15.19 3.31
N ASP A 24 13.96 -15.82 2.78
CA ASP A 24 14.56 -15.52 1.49
C ASP A 24 14.03 -16.47 0.41
N PRO A 25 13.29 -15.98 -0.62
CA PRO A 25 12.81 -16.80 -1.71
C PRO A 25 13.95 -17.41 -2.55
N ASP A 26 15.12 -16.77 -2.60
CA ASP A 26 16.26 -17.25 -3.39
C ASP A 26 17.13 -18.26 -2.62
N ALA A 27 17.03 -18.27 -1.29
CA ALA A 27 17.72 -19.21 -0.42
C ALA A 27 16.77 -20.24 0.23
N GLY A 28 15.75 -20.70 -0.50
CA GLY A 28 14.88 -21.80 -0.05
C GLY A 28 14.11 -21.49 1.24
N ASN A 29 13.71 -20.23 1.44
CA ASN A 29 13.00 -19.72 2.62
C ASN A 29 13.83 -19.75 3.92
N LEU A 30 15.16 -19.83 3.85
CA LEU A 30 16.03 -19.55 5.00
C LEU A 30 15.86 -18.09 5.46
N PRO A 31 16.13 -17.75 6.73
CA PRO A 31 16.18 -16.35 7.16
C PRO A 31 17.15 -15.55 6.29
N ARG A 32 16.74 -14.35 5.87
CA ARG A 32 17.61 -13.46 5.10
C ARG A 32 18.82 -13.02 5.92
N ILE A 33 19.98 -12.97 5.27
CA ILE A 33 21.26 -12.59 5.87
C ILE A 33 21.91 -11.54 4.98
N ASP A 34 22.51 -10.51 5.58
CA ASP A 34 23.40 -9.59 4.90
C ASP A 34 24.75 -10.30 4.61
N PRO A 35 25.16 -10.47 3.34
CA PRO A 35 26.36 -11.21 2.99
C PRO A 35 27.66 -10.54 3.45
N GLU A 36 27.67 -9.24 3.74
CA GLU A 36 28.88 -8.53 4.18
C GLU A 36 29.09 -8.66 5.70
N THR A 37 28.02 -8.58 6.48
CA THR A 37 28.07 -8.53 7.95
C THR A 37 27.68 -9.84 8.62
N ASN A 38 27.03 -10.76 7.90
CA ASN A 38 26.38 -11.97 8.41
C ASN A 38 25.26 -11.74 9.44
N HIS A 39 24.76 -10.50 9.56
CA HIS A 39 23.59 -10.23 10.39
C HIS A 39 22.30 -10.63 9.66
N GLY A 40 21.33 -11.15 10.41
CA GLY A 40 19.99 -11.39 9.88
C GLY A 40 19.30 -10.08 9.51
N ILE A 41 18.61 -10.05 8.37
CA ILE A 41 17.88 -8.86 7.91
C ILE A 41 16.39 -9.13 7.82
N THR A 42 15.60 -8.13 8.20
CA THR A 42 14.17 -8.07 7.90
C THR A 42 13.95 -6.89 6.98
N THR A 43 13.45 -7.17 5.78
CA THR A 43 13.24 -6.14 4.75
C THR A 43 12.17 -5.14 5.17
N ASP A 44 12.28 -3.91 4.69
CA ASP A 44 11.28 -2.87 4.91
C ASP A 44 9.91 -3.29 4.36
N VAL A 45 9.86 -3.96 3.20
CA VAL A 45 8.63 -4.48 2.60
C VAL A 45 7.95 -5.55 3.46
N CYS A 46 8.73 -6.37 4.19
CA CYS A 46 8.20 -7.33 5.16
C CYS A 46 7.46 -6.61 6.31
N LEU A 47 8.09 -5.60 6.89
CA LEU A 47 7.48 -4.81 7.97
C LEU A 47 6.27 -4.02 7.47
N LYS A 48 6.35 -3.39 6.30
CA LYS A 48 5.23 -2.69 5.67
C LYS A 48 4.04 -3.63 5.40
N ARG A 49 4.27 -4.90 5.05
CA ARG A 49 3.20 -5.90 4.94
C ARG A 49 2.57 -6.21 6.30
N LYS A 50 3.36 -6.40 7.36
CA LYS A 50 2.83 -6.62 8.73
C LYS A 50 1.98 -5.44 9.20
N ILE A 51 2.40 -4.20 8.91
CA ILE A 51 1.62 -2.99 9.22
C ILE A 51 0.29 -2.98 8.46
N ARG A 52 0.31 -3.29 7.14
CA ARG A 52 -0.93 -3.40 6.34
C ARG A 52 -1.88 -4.42 6.92
N ASN A 53 -1.40 -5.63 7.21
CA ASN A 53 -2.22 -6.71 7.78
C ASN A 53 -2.80 -6.31 9.13
N TYR A 54 -2.00 -5.67 9.99
CA TYR A 54 -2.50 -5.16 11.27
C TYR A 54 -3.63 -4.15 11.08
N VAL A 55 -3.46 -3.17 10.19
CA VAL A 55 -4.50 -2.16 9.92
C VAL A 55 -5.75 -2.79 9.33
N GLU A 56 -5.60 -3.74 8.41
CA GLU A 56 -6.73 -4.50 7.86
C GLU A 56 -7.50 -5.24 8.95
N PHE A 57 -6.82 -5.94 9.87
CA PHE A 57 -7.50 -6.67 10.95
C PHE A 57 -8.08 -5.78 12.04
N ALA A 58 -7.37 -4.71 12.43
CA ALA A 58 -7.77 -3.86 13.55
C ALA A 58 -8.78 -2.78 13.15
N HIS A 59 -8.87 -2.45 11.87
CA HIS A 59 -9.67 -1.36 11.33
C HIS A 59 -10.51 -1.78 10.12
N ASP A 60 -10.89 -3.05 10.06
CA ASP A 60 -11.75 -3.55 8.98
C ASP A 60 -13.07 -2.76 8.96
N GLY A 61 -13.48 -2.34 7.76
CA GLY A 61 -14.68 -1.52 7.55
C GLY A 61 -14.57 -0.05 7.97
N ASP A 62 -13.49 0.40 8.62
CA ASP A 62 -13.32 1.81 8.98
C ASP A 62 -13.10 2.67 7.72
N PRO A 63 -13.91 3.72 7.51
CA PRO A 63 -13.72 4.61 6.37
C PRO A 63 -12.32 5.22 6.34
N GLY A 64 -11.66 5.16 5.17
CA GLY A 64 -10.33 5.73 4.96
C GLY A 64 -9.16 4.88 5.48
N ARG A 65 -9.43 3.65 5.95
CA ARG A 65 -8.42 2.69 6.43
C ARG A 65 -8.30 1.42 5.58
N ALA A 66 -8.96 1.39 4.42
CA ALA A 66 -8.83 0.27 3.49
C ALA A 66 -7.37 0.06 3.07
N ILE A 67 -7.00 -1.18 2.75
CA ILE A 67 -5.68 -1.52 2.21
C ILE A 67 -5.77 -1.69 0.71
N TYR A 68 -4.89 -0.99 -0.02
CA TYR A 68 -4.82 -1.02 -1.46
C TYR A 68 -4.08 -2.27 -1.96
N VAL A 69 -2.94 -2.59 -1.36
CA VAL A 69 -2.12 -3.76 -1.74
C VAL A 69 -2.59 -5.02 -1.00
N GLN A 70 -3.61 -5.68 -1.53
CA GLN A 70 -4.16 -6.93 -0.99
C GLN A 70 -3.68 -8.16 -1.78
N GLU A 71 -3.68 -9.31 -1.13
CA GLU A 71 -3.37 -10.58 -1.78
C GLU A 71 -4.46 -10.94 -2.81
N GLY A 72 -4.08 -11.31 -4.03
CA GLY A 72 -5.01 -11.70 -5.10
C GLY A 72 -5.86 -10.57 -5.70
N ALA A 73 -5.71 -9.33 -5.23
CA ALA A 73 -6.52 -8.20 -5.71
C ALA A 73 -6.01 -7.64 -7.05
N ILE A 74 -6.96 -7.25 -7.92
CA ILE A 74 -6.69 -6.54 -9.17
C ILE A 74 -6.66 -5.04 -8.87
N LEU A 75 -5.47 -4.45 -8.92
CA LEU A 75 -5.28 -3.02 -8.59
C LEU A 75 -6.05 -2.08 -9.53
N ASN A 76 -6.23 -2.46 -10.79
CA ASN A 76 -6.97 -1.68 -11.76
C ASN A 76 -8.44 -1.49 -11.39
N ASP A 77 -9.04 -2.45 -10.68
CA ASP A 77 -10.43 -2.33 -10.22
C ASP A 77 -10.53 -1.28 -9.11
N LYS A 78 -9.52 -1.20 -8.24
CA LYS A 78 -9.44 -0.18 -7.18
C LYS A 78 -9.19 1.21 -7.76
N HIS A 79 -8.41 1.34 -8.84
CA HIS A 79 -8.29 2.61 -9.56
C HIS A 79 -9.63 3.07 -10.13
N ARG A 80 -10.42 2.12 -10.67
CA ARG A 80 -11.72 2.40 -11.27
C ARG A 80 -12.71 2.98 -10.26
N ASP A 81 -12.63 2.60 -8.99
CA ASP A 81 -13.45 3.19 -7.92
C ASP A 81 -13.24 4.71 -7.79
N ALA A 82 -12.01 5.20 -7.96
CA ALA A 82 -11.74 6.64 -8.01
C ALA A 82 -12.39 7.31 -9.22
N TYR A 83 -12.28 6.69 -10.40
CA TYR A 83 -12.93 7.20 -11.61
C TYR A 83 -14.46 7.17 -11.52
N ARG A 84 -15.06 6.15 -10.92
CA ARG A 84 -16.51 6.08 -10.67
C ARG A 84 -16.98 7.23 -9.78
N ALA A 85 -16.20 7.56 -8.76
CA ALA A 85 -16.51 8.66 -7.85
C ALA A 85 -16.40 10.04 -8.53
N LEU A 86 -15.45 10.22 -9.47
CA LEU A 86 -15.22 11.50 -10.14
C LEU A 86 -16.04 11.68 -11.42
N ARG A 87 -16.37 10.59 -12.12
CA ARG A 87 -17.08 10.57 -13.42
C ARG A 87 -18.26 9.58 -13.38
N PRO A 88 -19.26 9.77 -12.51
CA PRO A 88 -20.35 8.81 -12.33
C PRO A 88 -21.17 8.56 -13.60
N ASP A 89 -21.24 9.54 -14.51
CA ASP A 89 -22.03 9.47 -15.74
C ASP A 89 -21.21 9.06 -16.99
N ASP A 90 -19.91 8.81 -16.85
CA ASP A 90 -19.05 8.45 -17.98
C ASP A 90 -19.07 6.93 -18.22
N ALA A 91 -19.80 6.51 -19.24
CA ALA A 91 -19.89 5.10 -19.64
C ALA A 91 -18.53 4.46 -20.00
N LYS A 92 -17.48 5.26 -20.27
CA LYS A 92 -16.13 4.76 -20.50
C LYS A 92 -15.48 4.22 -19.23
N VAL A 93 -15.91 4.69 -18.06
CA VAL A 93 -15.36 4.24 -16.78
C VAL A 93 -15.56 2.74 -16.57
N GLU A 94 -16.60 2.11 -17.14
CA GLU A 94 -16.77 0.66 -17.05
C GLU A 94 -16.24 -0.09 -18.27
N LYS A 95 -16.16 0.57 -19.43
CA LYS A 95 -15.89 -0.08 -20.72
C LYS A 95 -14.42 -0.07 -21.12
N ASP A 96 -13.69 0.96 -20.71
CA ASP A 96 -12.31 1.14 -21.17
C ASP A 96 -11.34 0.28 -20.35
N ALA A 97 -10.44 -0.40 -21.06
CA ALA A 97 -9.40 -1.23 -20.47
C ALA A 97 -8.36 -0.41 -19.69
N LYS A 98 -8.19 0.87 -20.06
CA LYS A 98 -7.30 1.82 -19.41
C LYS A 98 -8.00 3.15 -19.24
N LEU A 99 -7.82 3.77 -18.09
CA LEU A 99 -8.33 5.10 -17.78
C LEU A 99 -7.16 6.02 -17.50
N ASN A 100 -7.17 7.18 -18.13
CA ASN A 100 -6.20 8.24 -17.87
C ASN A 100 -6.95 9.49 -17.40
N PRO A 101 -6.35 10.28 -16.50
CA PRO A 101 -6.86 11.60 -16.20
C PRO A 101 -6.87 12.46 -17.47
N HIS A 102 -7.90 13.28 -17.64
CA HIS A 102 -8.03 14.21 -18.75
C HIS A 102 -7.07 15.40 -18.62
N ASN A 103 -6.76 15.79 -17.38
CA ASN A 103 -5.89 16.90 -17.05
C ASN A 103 -5.28 16.72 -15.65
N ASP A 104 -4.35 17.61 -15.30
CA ASP A 104 -3.64 17.57 -14.02
C ASP A 104 -4.56 17.79 -12.81
N GLU A 105 -5.62 18.59 -12.95
CA GLU A 105 -6.58 18.83 -11.88
C GLU A 105 -7.35 17.57 -11.50
N GLU A 106 -7.75 16.78 -12.50
CA GLU A 106 -8.39 15.50 -12.29
C GLU A 106 -7.41 14.47 -11.72
N ALA A 107 -6.17 14.46 -12.20
CA ALA A 107 -5.12 13.60 -11.64
C ALA A 107 -4.93 13.85 -10.14
N VAL A 108 -4.96 15.12 -9.71
CA VAL A 108 -4.92 15.51 -8.30
C VAL A 108 -6.13 14.96 -7.54
N LYS A 109 -7.36 15.12 -8.06
CA LYS A 109 -8.57 14.62 -7.40
C LYS A 109 -8.60 13.09 -7.28
N LEU A 110 -8.14 12.37 -8.30
CA LEU A 110 -8.02 10.91 -8.27
C LEU A 110 -7.02 10.48 -7.20
N ARG A 111 -5.84 11.10 -7.16
CA ARG A 111 -4.83 10.85 -6.12
C ARG A 111 -5.40 11.13 -4.73
N ASP A 112 -6.09 12.25 -4.55
CA ASP A 112 -6.64 12.66 -3.26
C ASP A 112 -7.74 11.69 -2.81
N PHE A 113 -8.56 11.18 -3.73
CA PHE A 113 -9.50 10.09 -3.45
C PHE A 113 -8.78 8.82 -2.96
N MET A 114 -7.72 8.41 -3.66
CA MET A 114 -6.96 7.22 -3.28
C MET A 114 -6.30 7.38 -1.91
N CYS A 115 -5.67 8.53 -1.64
CA CYS A 115 -5.09 8.86 -0.34
C CYS A 115 -6.15 8.98 0.77
N ALA A 116 -7.37 9.43 0.46
CA ALA A 116 -8.45 9.51 1.44
C ALA A 116 -8.97 8.13 1.84
N ASN A 117 -9.10 7.21 0.88
CA ASN A 117 -9.72 5.91 1.09
C ASN A 117 -8.75 4.81 1.55
N PHE A 118 -7.49 4.84 1.09
CA PHE A 118 -6.52 3.79 1.34
C PHE A 118 -5.41 4.25 2.30
N PHE A 119 -5.27 3.54 3.43
CA PHE A 119 -4.28 3.86 4.45
C PHE A 119 -2.85 3.71 3.94
N ASP A 120 -2.57 2.62 3.24
CA ASP A 120 -1.23 2.28 2.81
C ASP A 120 -0.75 3.15 1.65
N VAL A 121 -1.65 3.58 0.76
CA VAL A 121 -1.36 4.62 -0.25
C VAL A 121 -0.97 5.93 0.44
N ARG A 122 -1.76 6.37 1.42
CA ARG A 122 -1.51 7.61 2.17
C ARG A 122 -0.20 7.56 2.96
N THR A 123 0.18 6.39 3.45
CA THR A 123 1.31 6.22 4.37
C THR A 123 2.62 5.88 3.66
N PHE A 124 2.57 4.99 2.66
CA PHE A 124 3.76 4.46 1.98
C PHE A 124 3.88 4.90 0.52
N GLY A 125 2.85 5.54 -0.04
CA GLY A 125 2.75 5.81 -1.46
C GLY A 125 2.37 4.57 -2.28
N ALA A 126 1.93 4.81 -3.51
CA ALA A 126 1.68 3.78 -4.51
C ALA A 126 1.86 4.36 -5.93
N VAL A 127 2.30 3.52 -6.86
CA VAL A 127 2.37 3.86 -8.28
C VAL A 127 1.04 3.48 -8.92
N MET A 128 0.39 4.43 -9.59
CA MET A 128 -0.96 4.28 -10.17
C MET A 128 -0.98 4.46 -11.69
N SER A 129 0.17 4.34 -12.35
CA SER A 129 0.25 4.34 -13.81
C SER A 129 -0.22 2.98 -14.35
N THR A 130 -1.20 2.98 -15.26
CA THR A 130 -1.73 1.77 -15.93
C THR A 130 -1.80 1.95 -17.44
#